data_AF-A0AA96F2R1-F1
#
_entry.id   AF-A0AA96F2R1-F1
#
_cell.length_a   1.000
_cell.length_b   1.000
_cell.length_c   1.000
_cell.angle_alpha   90.00
_cell.angle_beta   90.00
_cell.angle_gamma   90.00
#
_symmetry.space_group_name_H-M   'P 1'
#
loop_
_entity.id
_entity.type
_entity.pdbx_description
1 polymer ?
#
loop_
_entity_poly.entity_id
_entity_poly.type
_entity_poly.pdbx_seq_one_letter_code
_entity_poly.pdbx_strand_id
1 'polypeptide(L)'
;MKKIVLLGVFVLLFSCTKKDVLLPQIPETIVSEVQDHSPIYMFFEVKGKDTLVDVNRKNSISSTNWLFNIDKRLPLKLIIPEIQKLQAKKESSVHKSETAENYFTYMDSKKKTLAFEPFTETVYTMEQPTFGVEVYFDAHSELFVDNVKVEKENLQSYLDSLESDKPNKFQFCFSKELSFEAYLKNRFLLKKLNFDTPILQSSTIEFIY
;
A
#
# COMPACT_ATOMS: atom_id res chain seq x y z
N MET A 1 16.75 61.03 30.18
CA MET A 1 15.44 60.72 29.54
C MET A 1 15.63 59.53 28.61
N LYS A 2 14.56 58.77 28.39
CA LYS A 2 14.49 57.32 28.17
C LYS A 2 15.25 56.78 26.93
N LYS A 3 15.94 55.65 27.13
CA LYS A 3 16.47 54.73 26.12
C LYS A 3 15.31 53.92 25.54
N ILE A 4 15.17 53.84 24.21
CA ILE A 4 14.53 52.69 23.54
C ILE A 4 15.31 52.44 22.24
N VAL A 5 16.22 51.47 22.30
CA VAL A 5 16.80 50.83 21.12
C VAL A 5 15.73 49.88 20.60
N LEU A 6 15.17 50.18 19.43
CA LEU A 6 14.16 49.34 18.79
C LEU A 6 14.87 48.16 18.12
N LEU A 7 15.12 47.11 18.89
CA LEU A 7 15.60 45.83 18.39
C LEU A 7 14.42 45.14 17.69
N GLY A 8 14.32 45.31 16.37
CA GLY A 8 13.35 44.63 15.54
C GLY A 8 13.64 43.12 15.53
N VAL A 9 12.92 42.37 16.37
CA VAL A 9 12.92 40.91 16.35
C VAL A 9 12.24 40.48 15.04
N PHE A 10 13.04 40.15 14.04
CA PHE A 10 12.58 39.49 12.84
C PHE A 10 12.24 38.05 13.22
N VAL A 11 11.00 37.81 13.66
CA VAL A 11 10.47 36.46 13.84
C VAL A 11 10.37 35.86 12.44
N LEU A 12 11.38 35.07 12.05
CA LEU A 12 11.32 34.19 10.90
C LEU A 12 10.20 33.18 11.17
N LEU A 13 9.01 33.47 10.68
CA LEU A 13 7.95 32.48 10.53
C LEU A 13 8.43 31.49 9.46
N PHE A 14 9.18 30.48 9.89
CA PHE A 14 9.39 29.30 9.07
C PHE A 14 8.02 28.69 8.81
N SER A 15 7.47 28.96 7.63
CA SER A 15 6.29 28.26 7.13
C SER A 15 6.63 26.78 7.09
N CYS A 16 6.15 26.03 8.08
CA CYS A 16 6.11 24.58 7.99
C CYS A 16 5.12 24.28 6.87
N THR A 17 5.61 23.99 5.68
CA THR A 17 4.78 23.54 4.55
C THR A 17 4.13 22.24 4.98
N LYS A 18 2.88 22.31 5.46
CA LYS A 18 2.09 21.13 5.78
C LYS A 18 1.88 20.36 4.49
N LYS A 19 2.51 19.20 4.36
CA LYS A 19 2.22 18.25 3.31
C LYS A 19 1.14 17.33 3.85
N ASP A 20 -0.03 17.35 3.21
CA ASP A 20 -1.14 16.48 3.57
C ASP A 20 -1.07 15.18 2.76
N VAL A 21 -1.43 14.07 3.40
CA VAL A 21 -1.57 12.76 2.75
C VAL A 21 -3.06 12.45 2.61
N LEU A 22 -3.53 12.26 1.38
CA LEU A 22 -4.91 11.80 1.14
C LEU A 22 -4.95 10.28 1.26
N LEU A 23 -5.52 9.76 2.35
CA LEU A 23 -5.59 8.31 2.57
C LEU A 23 -6.62 7.61 1.66
N PRO A 24 -6.39 6.32 1.30
CA PRO A 24 -7.40 5.50 0.66
C PRO A 24 -8.67 5.38 1.51
N GLN A 25 -9.79 5.09 0.86
CA GLN A 25 -11.09 4.93 1.53
C GLN A 25 -11.65 3.54 1.26
N ILE A 26 -11.87 2.77 2.33
CA ILE A 26 -12.39 1.41 2.29
C ILE A 26 -13.60 1.33 3.24
N PRO A 27 -14.72 0.70 2.86
CA PRO A 27 -15.97 0.75 3.65
C PRO A 27 -16.05 -0.34 4.74
N GLU A 28 -14.92 -0.70 5.34
CA GLU A 28 -14.84 -1.68 6.44
C GLU A 28 -13.56 -1.46 7.26
N THR A 29 -13.56 -1.92 8.52
CA THR A 29 -12.41 -1.87 9.42
C THR A 29 -11.80 -3.26 9.52
N ILE A 30 -10.49 -3.38 9.32
CA ILE A 30 -9.73 -4.63 9.60
C ILE A 30 -9.13 -4.55 11.00
N VAL A 31 -8.20 -3.62 11.23
CA VAL A 31 -7.67 -3.28 12.56
C VAL A 31 -8.02 -1.83 12.89
N SER A 32 -8.57 -1.58 14.08
CA SER A 32 -9.00 -0.25 14.51
C SER A 32 -7.91 0.53 15.26
N GLU A 33 -6.91 -0.15 15.81
CA GLU A 33 -5.87 0.45 16.64
C GLU A 33 -4.58 -0.36 16.57
N VAL A 34 -3.44 0.32 16.49
CA VAL A 34 -2.10 -0.27 16.53
C VAL A 34 -1.30 0.51 17.56
N GLN A 35 -0.76 -0.16 18.58
CA GLN A 35 0.09 0.45 19.59
C GLN A 35 1.56 0.39 19.17
N ASP A 36 2.41 1.18 19.86
CA ASP A 36 3.87 1.21 19.66
C ASP A 36 4.26 1.27 18.19
N HIS A 37 3.94 2.41 17.56
CA HIS A 37 4.04 2.55 16.13
C HIS A 37 4.79 3.80 15.67
N SER A 38 5.42 3.67 14.51
CA SER A 38 6.07 4.74 13.78
C SER A 38 5.29 5.07 12.50
N PRO A 39 4.92 6.34 12.27
CA PRO A 39 4.26 6.74 11.04
C PRO A 39 5.26 6.94 9.90
N ILE A 40 5.01 6.28 8.79
CA ILE A 40 5.71 6.43 7.52
C ILE A 40 4.76 7.09 6.53
N TYR A 41 5.03 8.33 6.16
CA TYR A 41 4.31 9.10 5.17
C TYR A 41 4.98 9.01 3.79
N MET A 42 4.17 8.75 2.77
CA MET A 42 4.54 8.84 1.37
C MET A 42 3.66 9.90 0.70
N PHE A 43 4.22 11.08 0.47
CA PHE A 43 3.51 12.26 -0.02
C PHE A 43 3.47 12.27 -1.54
N PHE A 44 2.30 12.62 -2.08
CA PHE A 44 2.13 12.88 -3.51
C PHE A 44 2.62 14.29 -3.84
N GLU A 45 3.60 14.37 -4.75
CA GLU A 45 4.10 15.63 -5.28
C GLU A 45 4.03 15.65 -6.81
N VAL A 46 3.76 16.82 -7.38
CA VAL A 46 3.82 17.04 -8.83
C VAL A 46 4.86 18.11 -9.09
N LYS A 47 5.84 17.81 -9.95
CA LYS A 47 6.85 18.76 -10.42
C LYS A 47 6.80 18.81 -11.94
N GLY A 48 6.13 19.83 -12.48
CA GLY A 48 5.88 19.91 -13.92
C GLY A 48 4.92 18.81 -14.36
N LYS A 49 5.39 17.90 -15.23
CA LYS A 49 4.62 16.73 -15.69
C LYS A 49 4.90 15.45 -14.91
N ASP A 50 5.88 15.49 -14.01
CA ASP A 50 6.32 14.30 -13.27
C ASP A 50 5.58 14.20 -11.94
N THR A 51 5.07 13.01 -11.65
CA THR A 51 4.61 12.61 -10.32
C THR A 51 5.79 12.06 -9.54
N LEU A 52 5.99 12.56 -8.32
CA LEU A 52 7.06 12.17 -7.40
C LEU A 52 6.46 11.66 -6.09
N VAL A 53 7.24 10.84 -5.39
CA VAL A 53 6.96 10.41 -4.02
C VAL A 53 8.03 10.96 -3.07
N ASP A 54 7.60 11.73 -2.07
CA ASP A 54 8.47 12.14 -0.96
C ASP A 54 8.18 11.24 0.26
N VAL A 55 9.24 10.72 0.89
CA VAL A 55 9.14 9.71 1.96
C VAL A 55 9.83 10.20 3.22
N ASN A 56 9.12 10.24 4.35
CA ASN A 56 9.65 10.70 5.65
C ASN A 56 10.54 9.66 6.38
N ARG A 57 11.59 9.15 5.72
CA ARG A 57 12.43 8.04 6.24
C ARG A 57 13.02 8.23 7.64
N LYS A 58 13.04 9.45 8.18
CA LYS A 58 13.56 9.77 9.52
C LYS A 58 12.71 9.16 10.65
N ASN A 59 11.44 8.85 10.40
CA ASN A 59 10.54 8.31 11.43
C ASN A 59 10.53 6.78 11.50
N SER A 60 11.32 6.06 10.70
CA SER A 60 11.24 4.60 10.59
C SER A 60 12.03 3.89 11.73
N ILE A 61 11.45 3.73 12.92
CA ILE A 61 12.08 3.04 14.06
C ILE A 61 11.88 1.53 13.94
N SER A 62 12.95 0.76 13.74
CA SER A 62 12.87 -0.67 13.37
C SER A 62 12.23 -1.59 14.42
N SER A 63 12.22 -1.19 15.69
CA SER A 63 11.65 -1.96 16.80
C SER A 63 10.13 -1.82 16.95
N THR A 64 9.51 -0.89 16.22
CA THR A 64 8.08 -0.52 16.35
C THR A 64 7.25 -1.01 15.16
N ASN A 65 5.93 -1.09 15.33
CA ASN A 65 5.01 -1.28 14.22
C ASN A 65 5.12 -0.10 13.24
N TRP A 66 4.99 -0.33 11.93
CA TRP A 66 5.04 0.75 10.95
C TRP A 66 3.68 1.00 10.31
N LEU A 67 3.22 2.25 10.39
CA LEU A 67 1.97 2.70 9.76
C LEU A 67 2.31 3.46 8.48
N PHE A 68 2.13 2.79 7.35
CA PHE A 68 2.32 3.36 6.02
C PHE A 68 1.10 4.21 5.64
N ASN A 69 1.27 5.52 5.76
CA ASN A 69 0.35 6.57 5.36
C ASN A 69 0.71 7.00 3.92
N ILE A 70 0.14 6.32 2.93
CA ILE A 70 0.46 6.52 1.53
C ILE A 70 -0.64 7.34 0.85
N ASP A 71 -0.25 8.38 0.12
CA ASP A 71 -1.22 9.16 -0.63
C ASP A 71 -1.87 8.30 -1.72
N LYS A 72 -3.19 8.24 -1.69
CA LYS A 72 -4.05 7.38 -2.50
C LYS A 72 -3.85 7.56 -4.01
N ARG A 73 -3.31 8.71 -4.45
CA ARG A 73 -3.07 9.06 -5.86
C ARG A 73 -1.76 8.51 -6.40
N LEU A 74 -0.83 8.08 -5.54
CA LEU A 74 0.48 7.62 -5.98
C LEU A 74 0.35 6.30 -6.79
N PRO A 75 1.03 6.19 -7.95
CA PRO A 75 1.07 4.95 -8.71
C PRO A 75 2.00 3.92 -8.06
N LEU A 76 1.70 2.63 -8.25
CA LEU A 76 2.46 1.51 -7.65
C LEU A 76 3.96 1.55 -7.99
N LYS A 77 4.33 1.93 -9.22
CA LYS A 77 5.72 2.04 -9.69
C LYS A 77 6.59 2.97 -8.83
N LEU A 78 5.98 3.95 -8.15
CA LEU A 78 6.71 4.88 -7.28
C LEU A 78 6.77 4.38 -5.85
N ILE A 79 5.69 3.78 -5.33
CA ILE A 79 5.59 3.42 -3.92
C ILE A 79 6.18 2.05 -3.61
N ILE A 80 6.03 1.06 -4.49
CA ILE A 80 6.46 -0.32 -4.21
C ILE A 80 7.98 -0.41 -4.03
N PRO A 81 8.82 0.22 -4.88
CA PRO A 81 10.26 0.25 -4.64
C PRO A 81 10.64 0.92 -3.30
N GLU A 82 9.86 1.91 -2.86
CA GLU A 82 10.09 2.57 -1.58
C GLU A 82 9.68 1.73 -0.37
N ILE A 83 8.57 0.99 -0.48
CA ILE A 83 8.15 0.00 0.51
C ILE A 83 9.22 -1.10 0.63
N GLN A 84 9.69 -1.66 -0.48
CA GLN A 84 10.74 -2.70 -0.47
C GLN A 84 12.03 -2.19 0.19
N LYS A 85 12.49 -0.98 -0.13
CA LYS A 85 13.66 -0.36 0.53
C LYS A 85 13.47 -0.21 2.04
N LEU A 86 12.27 0.19 2.47
CA LEU A 86 11.95 0.34 3.89
C LEU A 86 11.88 -1.02 4.60
N GLN A 87 11.22 -2.01 4.02
CA GLN A 87 11.18 -3.39 4.55
C GLN A 87 12.59 -3.96 4.68
N ALA A 88 13.44 -3.83 3.65
CA ALA A 88 14.83 -4.26 3.69
C ALA A 88 15.63 -3.53 4.77
N LYS A 89 15.42 -2.21 4.93
CA LYS A 89 16.03 -1.44 6.03
C LYS A 89 15.60 -1.98 7.40
N LYS A 90 14.31 -2.27 7.61
CA LYS A 90 13.80 -2.83 8.86
C LYS A 90 14.46 -4.17 9.17
N GLU A 91 14.48 -5.05 8.17
CA GLU A 91 15.00 -6.41 8.28
C GLU A 91 16.52 -6.44 8.52
N SER A 92 17.26 -5.48 7.95
CA SER A 92 18.70 -5.34 8.19
C SER A 92 19.07 -4.73 9.55
N SER A 93 18.10 -4.24 10.33
CA SER A 93 18.37 -3.57 11.59
C SER A 93 18.68 -4.57 12.71
N VAL A 94 19.78 -4.36 13.42
CA VAL A 94 20.13 -5.12 14.64
C VAL A 94 19.17 -4.88 15.81
N HIS A 95 18.37 -3.81 15.73
CA HIS A 95 17.33 -3.46 16.69
C HIS A 95 15.93 -3.70 16.13
N LYS A 96 15.78 -4.62 15.16
CA LYS A 96 14.45 -5.01 14.69
C LYS A 96 13.71 -5.78 15.79
N SER A 97 12.40 -5.63 15.80
CA SER A 97 11.53 -6.49 16.60
C SER A 97 11.00 -7.61 15.70
N GLU A 98 11.03 -8.85 16.20
CA GLU A 98 10.48 -10.02 15.50
C GLU A 98 8.94 -10.03 15.49
N THR A 99 8.30 -9.21 16.34
CA THR A 99 6.84 -9.12 16.45
C THR A 99 6.27 -7.83 15.86
N ALA A 100 7.12 -6.89 15.42
CA ALA A 100 6.67 -5.62 14.89
C ALA A 100 6.21 -5.73 13.44
N GLU A 101 4.94 -5.40 13.21
CA GLU A 101 4.27 -5.54 11.93
C GLU A 101 4.28 -4.26 11.09
N ASN A 102 3.90 -4.39 9.82
CA ASN A 102 3.71 -3.29 8.90
C ASN A 102 2.24 -3.24 8.46
N TYR A 103 1.66 -2.04 8.47
CA TYR A 103 0.26 -1.81 8.15
C TYR A 103 0.10 -0.70 7.12
N PHE A 104 -0.78 -0.91 6.15
CA PHE A 104 -1.32 0.19 5.35
C PHE A 104 -2.37 0.93 6.17
N THR A 105 -2.27 2.26 6.19
CA THR A 105 -3.25 3.12 6.85
C THR A 105 -4.27 3.59 5.83
N TYR A 106 -5.56 3.47 6.17
CA TYR A 106 -6.66 3.95 5.35
C TYR A 106 -7.78 4.54 6.23
N MET A 107 -8.75 5.17 5.58
CA MET A 107 -9.96 5.68 6.23
C MET A 107 -11.10 4.68 6.04
N ASP A 108 -11.68 4.20 7.13
CA ASP A 108 -12.97 3.50 7.07
C ASP A 108 -14.05 4.50 6.62
N SER A 109 -14.55 4.35 5.40
CA SER A 109 -15.46 5.32 4.81
C SER A 109 -16.88 5.26 5.40
N LYS A 110 -17.25 4.20 6.12
CA LYS A 110 -18.51 4.08 6.86
C LYS A 110 -18.40 4.69 8.26
N LYS A 111 -17.36 4.33 9.01
CA LYS A 111 -17.15 4.79 10.40
C LYS A 111 -16.49 6.17 10.50
N LYS A 112 -15.86 6.63 9.41
CA LYS A 112 -15.08 7.89 9.36
C LYS A 112 -13.93 7.90 10.37
N THR A 113 -13.27 6.76 10.55
CA THR A 113 -12.12 6.57 11.44
C THR A 113 -10.94 5.96 10.69
N LEU A 114 -9.73 6.14 11.21
CA LEU A 114 -8.57 5.39 10.72
C LEU A 114 -8.75 3.89 10.93
N ALA A 115 -8.20 3.12 10.01
CA ALA A 115 -8.11 1.69 10.09
C ALA A 115 -6.83 1.21 9.39
N PHE A 116 -6.43 -0.03 9.71
CA PHE A 116 -5.12 -0.56 9.36
C PHE A 116 -5.24 -1.94 8.72
N GLU A 117 -4.53 -2.15 7.62
CA GLU A 117 -4.45 -3.43 6.93
C GLU A 117 -3.03 -4.01 7.06
N PRO A 118 -2.86 -5.19 7.69
CA PRO A 118 -1.57 -5.85 7.78
C PRO A 118 -1.03 -6.25 6.40
N PHE A 119 0.28 -6.04 6.19
CA PHE A 119 0.99 -6.48 4.99
C PHE A 119 2.44 -6.93 5.27
N THR A 120 2.80 -7.22 6.53
CA THR A 120 4.17 -7.63 6.94
C THR A 120 4.74 -8.73 6.06
N GLU A 121 3.95 -9.75 5.77
CA GLU A 121 4.35 -10.92 5.00
C GLU A 121 4.32 -10.69 3.49
N THR A 122 3.75 -9.58 3.00
CA THR A 122 3.64 -9.32 1.56
C THR A 122 5.01 -9.05 0.96
N VAL A 123 5.36 -9.86 -0.03
CA VAL A 123 6.56 -9.75 -0.87
C VAL A 123 6.15 -9.19 -2.22
N TYR A 124 6.77 -8.09 -2.64
CA TYR A 124 6.50 -7.52 -3.96
C TYR A 124 7.53 -7.99 -4.97
N THR A 125 7.09 -8.32 -6.18
CA THR A 125 7.95 -8.54 -7.34
C THR A 125 7.55 -7.61 -8.48
N MET A 126 8.52 -7.09 -9.21
CA MET A 126 8.29 -6.18 -10.36
C MET A 126 8.40 -6.92 -11.70
N GLU A 127 8.51 -8.25 -11.65
CA GLU A 127 8.56 -9.13 -12.80
C GLU A 127 7.17 -9.72 -13.08
N GLN A 128 6.95 -10.26 -14.28
CA GLN A 128 5.75 -11.01 -14.60
C GLN A 128 5.81 -12.42 -13.97
N PRO A 129 4.68 -13.00 -13.55
CA PRO A 129 4.65 -14.39 -13.13
C PRO A 129 5.03 -15.31 -14.30
N THR A 130 5.80 -16.36 -14.01
CA THR A 130 6.24 -17.34 -15.02
C THR A 130 5.34 -18.58 -15.06
N PHE A 131 4.42 -18.73 -14.10
CA PHE A 131 3.50 -19.85 -13.99
C PHE A 131 2.27 -19.48 -13.15
N GLY A 132 1.21 -20.27 -13.28
CA GLY A 132 -0.06 -20.07 -12.58
C GLY A 132 -1.04 -19.27 -13.42
N VAL A 133 -2.25 -19.12 -12.90
CA VAL A 133 -3.32 -18.34 -13.52
C VAL A 133 -3.15 -16.89 -13.08
N GLU A 134 -2.96 -15.99 -14.03
CA GLU A 134 -2.76 -14.57 -13.79
C GLU A 134 -4.10 -13.89 -13.50
N VAL A 135 -4.24 -13.32 -12.30
CA VAL A 135 -5.37 -12.45 -11.93
C VAL A 135 -4.85 -11.01 -11.89
N TYR A 136 -5.02 -10.30 -13.00
CA TYR A 136 -4.41 -9.01 -13.27
C TYR A 136 -5.39 -7.85 -13.17
N PHE A 137 -5.01 -6.80 -12.45
CA PHE A 137 -5.69 -5.50 -12.47
C PHE A 137 -4.89 -4.49 -13.29
N ASP A 138 -5.46 -3.98 -14.37
CA ASP A 138 -4.79 -2.98 -15.21
C ASP A 138 -4.73 -1.58 -14.55
N ALA A 139 -4.18 -0.59 -15.25
CA ALA A 139 -4.04 0.78 -14.75
C ALA A 139 -5.38 1.47 -14.44
N HIS A 140 -6.45 1.04 -15.10
CA HIS A 140 -7.82 1.51 -14.92
C HIS A 140 -8.59 0.70 -13.89
N SER A 141 -7.92 -0.26 -13.23
CA SER A 141 -8.50 -1.20 -12.30
C SER A 141 -9.50 -2.18 -12.92
N GLU A 142 -9.45 -2.37 -14.24
CA GLU A 142 -10.16 -3.45 -14.93
C GLU A 142 -9.47 -4.78 -14.62
N LEU A 143 -10.27 -5.84 -14.47
CA LEU A 143 -9.83 -7.15 -14.03
C LEU A 143 -9.73 -8.10 -15.23
N PHE A 144 -8.61 -8.81 -15.32
CA PHE A 144 -8.36 -9.82 -16.31
C PHE A 144 -7.91 -11.11 -15.63
N VAL A 145 -8.34 -12.26 -16.16
CA VAL A 145 -7.84 -13.58 -15.79
C VAL A 145 -7.26 -14.23 -17.04
N ASP A 146 -5.94 -14.45 -17.06
CA ASP A 146 -5.18 -14.91 -18.24
C ASP A 146 -5.56 -14.14 -19.54
N ASN A 147 -5.58 -12.80 -19.45
CA ASN A 147 -5.98 -11.85 -20.51
C ASN A 147 -7.46 -11.83 -20.90
N VAL A 148 -8.32 -12.62 -20.25
CA VAL A 148 -9.78 -12.54 -20.41
C VAL A 148 -10.34 -11.52 -19.44
N LYS A 149 -11.05 -10.51 -19.94
CA LYS A 149 -11.71 -9.52 -19.08
C LYS A 149 -12.83 -10.17 -18.25
N VAL A 150 -12.81 -9.96 -16.94
CA VAL A 150 -13.77 -10.52 -15.99
C VAL A 150 -14.36 -9.40 -15.15
N GLU A 151 -15.69 -9.39 -15.01
CA GLU A 151 -16.37 -8.48 -14.08
C GLU A 151 -16.02 -8.86 -12.64
N LYS A 152 -15.71 -7.85 -11.81
CA LYS A 152 -15.21 -8.05 -10.44
C LYS A 152 -16.16 -8.88 -9.57
N GLU A 153 -17.45 -8.70 -9.75
CA GLU A 153 -18.52 -9.41 -9.04
C GLU A 153 -18.58 -10.90 -9.41
N ASN A 154 -18.08 -11.26 -10.60
CA ASN A 154 -18.06 -12.62 -11.12
C ASN A 154 -16.69 -13.30 -10.94
N LEU A 155 -15.71 -12.65 -10.30
CA LEU A 155 -14.36 -13.20 -10.17
C LEU A 155 -14.37 -14.58 -9.50
N GLN A 156 -15.08 -14.74 -8.38
CA GLN A 156 -15.16 -16.01 -7.67
C GLN A 156 -15.66 -17.15 -8.57
N SER A 157 -16.85 -16.98 -9.16
CA SER A 157 -17.45 -18.01 -10.01
C SER A 157 -16.62 -18.26 -11.27
N TYR A 158 -15.95 -17.25 -11.81
CA TYR A 158 -15.01 -17.42 -12.91
C TYR A 158 -13.83 -18.30 -12.50
N LEU A 159 -13.17 -18.01 -11.38
CA LEU A 159 -12.04 -18.80 -10.88
C LEU A 159 -12.44 -20.25 -10.54
N ASP A 160 -13.62 -20.45 -9.97
CA ASP A 160 -14.17 -21.78 -9.65
C ASP A 160 -14.48 -22.61 -10.91
N SER A 161 -14.77 -21.95 -12.03
CA SER A 161 -15.05 -22.60 -13.31
C SER A 161 -13.80 -23.01 -14.10
N LEU A 162 -12.61 -22.59 -13.68
CA LEU A 162 -11.37 -22.89 -14.39
C LEU A 162 -11.01 -24.38 -14.23
N GLU A 163 -11.25 -25.15 -15.28
CA GLU A 163 -10.84 -26.55 -15.36
C GLU A 163 -9.31 -26.67 -15.38
N SER A 164 -8.77 -27.54 -14.52
CA SER A 164 -7.35 -27.87 -14.53
C SER A 164 -7.12 -29.26 -13.94
N ASP A 165 -6.21 -30.02 -14.56
CA ASP A 165 -5.77 -31.35 -14.10
C ASP A 165 -5.02 -31.29 -12.75
N LYS A 166 -4.63 -30.08 -12.32
CA LYS A 166 -3.95 -29.80 -11.06
C LYS A 166 -4.62 -28.62 -10.37
N PRO A 167 -4.46 -28.47 -9.04
CA PRO A 167 -5.04 -27.33 -8.36
C PRO A 167 -4.48 -26.01 -8.92
N ASN A 168 -5.37 -25.10 -9.28
CA ASN A 168 -5.00 -23.80 -9.81
C ASN A 168 -4.22 -23.01 -8.76
N LYS A 169 -3.12 -22.39 -9.20
CA LYS A 169 -2.36 -21.41 -8.42
C LYS A 169 -2.61 -20.04 -9.01
N PHE A 170 -3.33 -19.20 -8.28
CA PHE A 170 -3.64 -17.84 -8.70
C PHE A 170 -2.50 -16.89 -8.33
N GLN A 171 -2.05 -16.11 -9.30
CA GLN A 171 -1.04 -15.07 -9.13
C GLN A 171 -1.73 -13.70 -9.14
N PHE A 172 -1.65 -12.97 -8.04
CA PHE A 172 -2.27 -11.65 -7.94
C PHE A 172 -1.34 -10.58 -8.51
N CYS A 173 -1.77 -9.97 -9.59
CA CYS A 173 -0.96 -9.09 -10.41
C CYS A 173 -1.64 -7.73 -10.55
N PHE A 174 -0.84 -6.67 -10.53
CA PHE A 174 -1.32 -5.29 -10.58
C PHE A 174 -0.46 -4.49 -11.55
N SER A 175 -1.11 -3.61 -12.32
CA SER A 175 -0.39 -2.66 -13.14
C SER A 175 0.48 -1.75 -12.27
N LYS A 176 1.72 -1.52 -12.69
CA LYS A 176 2.60 -0.54 -12.04
C LYS A 176 2.04 0.89 -12.08
N GLU A 177 1.12 1.19 -13.00
CA GLU A 177 0.48 2.50 -13.14
C GLU A 177 -0.79 2.63 -12.27
N LEU A 178 -1.24 1.53 -11.65
CA LEU A 178 -2.41 1.53 -10.77
C LEU A 178 -2.19 2.48 -9.60
N SER A 179 -3.21 3.30 -9.28
CA SER A 179 -3.16 4.14 -8.08
C SER A 179 -3.21 3.30 -6.80
N PHE A 180 -2.61 3.80 -5.72
CA PHE A 180 -2.62 3.11 -4.44
C PHE A 180 -4.04 2.89 -3.90
N GLU A 181 -4.97 3.83 -4.14
CA GLU A 181 -6.38 3.65 -3.77
C GLU A 181 -7.01 2.43 -4.45
N ALA A 182 -6.79 2.30 -5.76
CA ALA A 182 -7.37 1.23 -6.55
C ALA A 182 -6.71 -0.12 -6.19
N TYR A 183 -5.40 -0.14 -6.01
CA TYR A 183 -4.67 -1.29 -5.51
C TYR A 183 -5.25 -1.79 -4.17
N LEU A 184 -5.42 -0.92 -3.18
CA LEU A 184 -5.93 -1.32 -1.87
C LEU A 184 -7.36 -1.88 -1.98
N LYS A 185 -8.23 -1.23 -2.77
CA LYS A 185 -9.59 -1.74 -3.03
C LYS A 185 -9.59 -3.12 -3.68
N ASN A 186 -8.72 -3.33 -4.67
CA ASN A 186 -8.61 -4.62 -5.36
C ASN A 186 -8.03 -5.70 -4.43
N ARG A 187 -7.05 -5.37 -3.60
CA ARG A 187 -6.51 -6.28 -2.57
C ARG A 187 -7.59 -6.71 -1.57
N PHE A 188 -8.43 -5.77 -1.12
CA PHE A 188 -9.60 -6.09 -0.28
C PHE A 188 -10.63 -6.97 -0.99
N LEU A 189 -10.84 -6.77 -2.30
CA LEU A 189 -11.69 -7.64 -3.10
C LEU A 189 -11.13 -9.07 -3.14
N LEU A 190 -9.83 -9.23 -3.42
CA LEU A 190 -9.17 -10.53 -3.48
C LEU A 190 -9.22 -11.28 -2.14
N LYS A 191 -9.11 -10.56 -1.02
CA LYS A 191 -9.23 -11.14 0.33
C LYS A 191 -10.63 -11.68 0.66
N LYS A 192 -11.65 -11.33 -0.12
CA LYS A 192 -13.03 -11.84 0.04
C LYS A 192 -13.30 -13.09 -0.79
N LEU A 193 -12.34 -13.50 -1.63
CA LEU A 193 -12.45 -14.75 -2.37
C LEU A 193 -12.34 -15.93 -1.41
N ASN A 194 -13.21 -16.92 -1.62
CA ASN A 194 -13.20 -18.17 -0.89
C ASN A 194 -12.63 -19.23 -1.83
N PHE A 195 -11.46 -19.78 -1.48
CA PHE A 195 -10.85 -20.84 -2.26
C PHE A 195 -11.10 -22.17 -1.57
N ASP A 196 -11.86 -23.05 -2.22
CA ASP A 196 -11.98 -24.43 -1.76
C ASP A 196 -10.66 -25.15 -1.99
N THR A 197 -10.14 -25.83 -0.96
CA THR A 197 -9.03 -26.77 -1.14
C THR A 197 -9.44 -27.84 -2.17
N PRO A 198 -8.75 -27.95 -3.30
CA PRO A 198 -7.29 -27.87 -3.37
C PRO A 198 -6.73 -26.57 -3.98
N ILE A 199 -7.56 -25.59 -4.31
CA ILE A 199 -7.11 -24.29 -4.84
C ILE A 199 -6.17 -23.65 -3.81
N LEU A 200 -4.88 -23.62 -4.13
CA LEU A 200 -3.90 -23.06 -3.22
C LEU A 200 -3.96 -21.54 -3.37
N GLN A 201 -4.37 -20.85 -2.31
CA GLN A 201 -4.06 -19.43 -2.15
C GLN A 201 -2.54 -19.31 -2.00
N SER A 202 -1.87 -19.19 -3.13
CA SER A 202 -0.42 -19.20 -3.22
C SER A 202 0.01 -17.86 -3.79
N SER A 203 0.00 -16.84 -2.95
CA SER A 203 1.29 -16.38 -2.46
C SER A 203 1.12 -15.15 -1.58
N THR A 204 2.02 -15.02 -0.62
CA THR A 204 2.39 -13.73 -0.05
C THR A 204 3.01 -12.78 -1.09
N ILE A 205 3.14 -13.22 -2.36
CA ILE A 205 3.80 -12.50 -3.43
C ILE A 205 2.74 -11.73 -4.23
N GLU A 206 2.99 -10.46 -4.44
CA GLU A 206 2.19 -9.63 -5.35
C GLU A 206 3.06 -9.12 -6.49
N PHE A 207 2.58 -9.29 -7.72
CA PHE A 207 3.31 -8.95 -8.94
C PHE A 207 2.89 -7.56 -9.43
N ILE A 208 3.86 -6.69 -9.71
CA ILE A 208 3.66 -5.28 -10.05
C ILE A 208 4.38 -4.94 -11.37
N TYR A 209 3.70 -4.92 -12.51
CA TYR A 209 4.33 -4.70 -13.83
C TYR A 209 3.55 -3.81 -14.80
#